data_AF-A0A242K3I7-F1
#
_entry.id   AF-A0A242K3I7-F1
#
_cell.length_a   1.000
_cell.length_b   1.000
_cell.length_c   1.000
_cell.angle_alpha   90.00
_cell.angle_beta   90.00
_cell.angle_gamma   90.00
#
_symmetry.space_group_name_H-M   'P 1'
#
loop_
_entity.id
_entity.type
_entity.pdbx_description
1 polymer ?
#
loop_
_entity_poly.entity_id
_entity_poly.type
_entity_poly.pdbx_seq_one_letter_code
_entity_poly.pdbx_strand_id
1 'polypeptide(L)'
;MTTSLTNFFDNLPVNHWSSLLVGVLSLAFFIYSIYFFFSKEGKDERGRKILATASFTAFVVTVAALFVFNIMFYEVATHSSNAYSWMMNLIMLIVSATEALMITSLKKVI
;
A
#
# COMPACT_ATOMS: atom_id res chain seq x y z
N MET A 1 -10.31 -19.72 11.25
CA MET A 1 -10.69 -18.31 11.57
C MET A 1 -11.94 -18.32 12.47
N THR A 2 -12.12 -17.39 13.43
CA THR A 2 -13.38 -17.34 14.22
C THR A 2 -14.52 -16.85 13.34
N THR A 3 -15.74 -17.39 13.49
CA THR A 3 -16.94 -17.02 12.73
C THR A 3 -17.25 -15.51 12.74
N SER A 4 -16.74 -14.77 13.73
CA SER A 4 -16.81 -13.31 13.82
C SER A 4 -16.00 -12.57 12.75
N LEU A 5 -14.82 -13.08 12.37
CA LEU A 5 -13.93 -12.44 11.39
C LEU A 5 -14.47 -12.60 9.98
N THR A 6 -14.98 -13.79 9.64
CA THR A 6 -15.62 -14.06 8.35
C THR A 6 -16.86 -13.19 8.17
N ASN A 7 -17.74 -13.14 9.19
CA ASN A 7 -18.91 -12.25 9.18
C ASN A 7 -18.55 -10.76 9.11
N PHE A 8 -17.40 -10.34 9.66
CA PHE A 8 -16.92 -8.96 9.50
C PHE A 8 -16.50 -8.66 8.06
N PHE A 9 -15.80 -9.58 7.37
CA PHE A 9 -15.40 -9.39 5.97
C PHE A 9 -16.58 -9.49 4.99
N ASP A 10 -17.58 -10.32 5.31
CA ASP A 10 -18.81 -10.44 4.51
C ASP A 10 -19.75 -9.23 4.70
N ASN A 11 -19.74 -8.62 5.89
CA ASN A 11 -20.48 -7.39 6.19
C ASN A 11 -19.62 -6.13 6.16
N LEU A 12 -18.36 -6.22 5.73
CA LEU A 12 -17.56 -5.04 5.48
C LEU A 12 -18.36 -4.24 4.48
N PRO A 13 -18.54 -2.94 4.71
CA PRO A 13 -19.05 -2.09 3.67
C PRO A 13 -17.95 -2.06 2.61
N VAL A 14 -17.93 -3.04 1.71
CA VAL A 14 -17.42 -2.96 0.34
C VAL A 14 -18.27 -1.95 -0.45
N ASN A 15 -18.79 -0.94 0.25
CA ASN A 15 -19.39 0.25 -0.28
C ASN A 15 -18.38 0.78 -1.27
N HIS A 16 -18.85 0.98 -2.49
CA HIS A 16 -18.04 1.45 -3.60
C HIS A 16 -17.16 2.64 -3.19
N TRP A 17 -17.64 3.47 -2.25
CA TRP A 17 -16.91 4.57 -1.60
C TRP A 17 -15.63 4.20 -0.85
N SER A 18 -15.60 3.12 -0.06
CA SER A 18 -14.39 2.71 0.65
C SER A 18 -13.32 2.24 -0.34
N SER A 19 -13.69 1.39 -1.28
CA SER A 19 -12.78 0.90 -2.32
C SER A 19 -12.27 2.05 -3.20
N LEU A 20 -13.14 3.01 -3.54
CA LEU A 20 -12.79 4.19 -4.30
C LEU A 20 -11.81 5.08 -3.52
N LEU A 21 -12.07 5.34 -2.24
CA LEU A 21 -11.18 6.14 -1.40
C LEU A 21 -9.79 5.50 -1.29
N VAL A 22 -9.73 4.20 -1.01
CA VAL A 22 -8.47 3.44 -0.93
C VAL A 22 -7.72 3.50 -2.26
N GLY A 23 -8.43 3.29 -3.38
CA GLY A 23 -7.84 3.36 -4.73
C GLY A 23 -7.32 4.75 -5.07
N VAL A 24 -8.08 5.81 -4.78
CA VAL A 24 -7.69 7.20 -5.05
C VAL A 24 -6.48 7.60 -4.20
N LEU A 25 -6.47 7.26 -2.91
CA LEU A 25 -5.31 7.54 -2.05
C LEU A 25 -4.07 6.78 -2.50
N SER A 26 -4.21 5.50 -2.86
CA SER A 26 -3.08 4.70 -3.36
C SER A 26 -2.51 5.30 -4.64
N LEU A 27 -3.38 5.70 -5.57
CA LEU A 27 -2.98 6.36 -6.80
C LEU A 27 -2.29 7.71 -6.54
N ALA A 28 -2.81 8.49 -5.59
CA ALA A 28 -2.22 9.78 -5.22
C ALA A 28 -0.80 9.61 -4.65
N PHE A 29 -0.57 8.64 -3.76
CA PHE A 29 0.76 8.34 -3.23
C PHE A 29 1.71 7.81 -4.30
N PHE A 30 1.22 6.95 -5.19
CA PHE A 30 2.01 6.45 -6.31
C PHE A 30 2.44 7.57 -7.26
N ILE A 31 1.50 8.46 -7.63
CA ILE A 31 1.80 9.64 -8.45
C ILE A 31 2.81 10.55 -7.74
N TYR A 32 2.70 10.72 -6.42
CA TYR A 32 3.67 11.48 -5.65
C TYR A 32 5.09 10.88 -5.74
N SER A 33 5.24 9.57 -5.57
CA SER A 33 6.54 8.88 -5.72
C SER A 33 7.14 9.10 -7.12
N ILE A 34 6.32 8.96 -8.17
CA ILE A 34 6.75 9.21 -9.56
C ILE A 34 7.15 10.67 -9.76
N TYR A 35 6.33 11.60 -9.29
CA TYR A 35 6.62 13.03 -9.38
C TYR A 35 7.95 13.35 -8.70
N PHE A 36 8.20 12.79 -7.51
CA PHE A 36 9.46 12.99 -6.80
C PHE A 36 10.64 12.46 -7.61
N PHE A 37 10.55 11.27 -8.22
CA PHE A 37 11.61 10.73 -9.07
C PHE A 37 11.99 11.66 -10.24
N PHE A 38 11.00 12.25 -10.92
CA PHE A 38 11.26 13.16 -12.03
C PHE A 38 11.59 14.60 -11.63
N SER A 39 11.34 14.97 -10.37
CA SER A 39 11.63 16.29 -9.83
C SER A 39 13.14 16.61 -9.85
N LYS A 40 13.48 17.90 -9.78
CA LYS A 40 14.89 18.33 -9.68
C LYS A 40 15.57 17.68 -8.46
N GLU A 41 14.88 17.69 -7.33
CA GLU A 41 15.35 17.09 -6.08
C GLU A 41 15.59 15.58 -6.22
N GLY A 42 14.72 14.85 -6.93
CA GLY A 42 14.86 13.41 -7.16
C GLY A 42 16.04 13.04 -8.07
N LYS A 43 16.44 13.93 -8.97
CA LYS A 43 17.59 13.73 -9.88
C LYS A 43 18.93 13.96 -9.21
N ASP A 44 18.95 14.71 -8.11
CA ASP A 44 20.16 14.93 -7.33
C ASP A 44 20.68 13.63 -6.69
N GLU A 45 21.97 13.57 -6.36
CA GLU A 45 22.55 12.38 -5.70
C GLU A 45 21.86 12.07 -4.36
N ARG A 46 21.44 13.11 -3.62
CA ARG A 46 20.67 12.97 -2.38
C ARG A 46 19.27 12.40 -2.65
N GLY A 47 18.54 12.94 -3.62
CA GLY A 47 17.21 12.44 -3.99
C GLY A 47 17.23 11.00 -4.46
N ARG A 48 18.27 10.60 -5.22
CA ARG A 48 18.47 9.21 -5.64
C ARG A 48 18.69 8.27 -4.44
N LYS A 49 19.46 8.69 -3.43
CA LYS A 49 19.64 7.92 -2.17
C LYS A 49 18.33 7.81 -1.38
N ILE A 50 17.56 8.90 -1.29
CA ILE A 50 16.24 8.92 -0.64
C ILE A 50 15.30 7.93 -1.33
N LEU A 51 15.19 8.01 -2.66
CA LEU A 51 14.31 7.14 -3.41
C LEU A 51 14.73 5.68 -3.30
N ALA A 52 16.03 5.37 -3.43
CA ALA A 52 16.53 4.00 -3.29
C ALA A 52 16.16 3.40 -1.91
N THR A 53 16.29 4.20 -0.84
CA THR A 53 15.95 3.76 0.52
C THR A 53 14.44 3.60 0.70
N ALA A 54 13.65 4.53 0.17
CA ALA A 54 12.19 4.47 0.22
C ALA A 54 11.64 3.27 -0.56
N SER A 55 12.12 3.03 -1.77
CA SER A 55 11.71 1.89 -2.61
C SER A 55 12.18 0.55 -2.02
N PHE A 56 13.37 0.50 -1.39
CA PHE A 56 13.80 -0.70 -0.66
C PHE A 56 12.89 -0.99 0.53
N THR A 57 12.49 0.03 1.29
CA THR A 57 11.55 -0.12 2.40
C THR A 57 10.18 -0.58 1.92
N ALA A 58 9.67 0.01 0.84
CA ALA A 58 8.42 -0.39 0.20
C ALA A 58 8.46 -1.84 -0.30
N PHE A 59 9.61 -2.30 -0.83
CA PHE A 59 9.81 -3.70 -1.21
C PHE A 59 9.72 -4.64 -0.01
N VAL A 60 10.40 -4.33 1.11
CA VAL A 60 10.32 -5.13 2.35
C VAL A 60 8.88 -5.20 2.87
N VAL A 61 8.16 -4.07 2.87
CA VAL A 61 6.75 -4.02 3.28
C VAL A 61 5.86 -4.82 2.35
N THR A 62 6.14 -4.82 1.03
CA THR A 62 5.40 -5.63 0.06
C THR A 62 5.55 -7.12 0.36
N VAL A 63 6.78 -7.59 0.59
CA VAL A 63 7.03 -9.01 0.92
C VAL A 63 6.33 -9.40 2.22
N ALA A 64 6.44 -8.56 3.26
CA ALA A 64 5.77 -8.80 4.54
C ALA A 64 4.24 -8.84 4.38
N ALA A 65 3.67 -7.89 3.63
CA ALA A 65 2.23 -7.82 3.39
C ALA A 65 1.71 -9.05 2.63
N LEU A 66 2.43 -9.51 1.60
CA LEU A 66 2.06 -10.73 0.87
C LEU A 66 2.13 -11.98 1.74
N PHE A 67 3.14 -12.07 2.61
CA PHE A 67 3.27 -13.20 3.54
C PHE A 67 2.12 -13.24 4.56
N VAL A 68 1.80 -12.10 5.17
CA VAL A 68 0.66 -11.96 6.09
C VAL A 68 -0.65 -12.26 5.37
N PHE A 69 -0.82 -11.76 4.15
CA PHE A 69 -2.01 -12.01 3.35
C PHE A 69 -2.21 -13.50 3.06
N ASN A 70 -1.14 -14.19 2.66
CA ASN A 70 -1.17 -15.61 2.36
C ASN A 70 -1.52 -16.47 3.59
N ILE A 71 -1.02 -16.14 4.78
CA ILE A 71 -1.26 -16.95 5.98
C ILE A 71 -2.59 -16.63 6.64
N MET A 72 -2.90 -15.34 6.80
CA MET A 72 -4.00 -14.91 7.66
C MET A 72 -5.34 -14.72 6.93
N PHE A 73 -5.30 -14.59 5.59
CA PHE A 73 -6.47 -14.18 4.81
C PHE A 73 -6.75 -15.06 3.59
N TYR A 74 -6.10 -16.23 3.48
CA TYR A 74 -6.35 -17.19 2.40
C TYR A 74 -7.82 -17.66 2.33
N GLU A 75 -8.45 -17.90 3.47
CA GLU A 75 -9.87 -18.31 3.54
C GLU A 75 -10.80 -17.19 3.04
N VAL A 76 -10.52 -15.93 3.38
CA VAL A 76 -11.31 -14.77 2.91
C VAL A 76 -11.14 -14.58 1.39
N ALA A 77 -9.92 -14.76 0.89
CA ALA A 77 -9.60 -14.64 -0.53
C ALA A 77 -10.33 -15.66 -1.40
N THR A 78 -10.56 -16.88 -0.88
CA THR A 78 -11.26 -17.94 -1.60
C THR A 78 -12.78 -17.86 -1.46
N HIS A 79 -13.29 -17.17 -0.44
CA HIS A 79 -14.73 -17.06 -0.17
C HIS A 79 -15.43 -15.92 -0.94
N SER A 80 -14.78 -14.76 -1.08
CA SER A 80 -15.40 -13.56 -1.68
C SER A 80 -14.44 -12.79 -2.57
N SER A 81 -14.77 -12.67 -3.86
CA SER A 81 -13.99 -11.90 -4.84
C SER A 81 -13.97 -10.40 -4.53
N ASN A 82 -15.05 -9.88 -3.93
CA ASN A 82 -15.16 -8.48 -3.53
C ASN A 82 -14.26 -8.16 -2.33
N ALA A 83 -14.27 -9.02 -1.30
CA ALA A 83 -13.40 -8.88 -0.14
C ALA A 83 -11.93 -9.00 -0.55
N TYR A 84 -11.61 -9.98 -1.41
CA TYR A 84 -10.28 -10.13 -1.99
C TYR A 84 -9.81 -8.85 -2.70
N SER A 85 -10.63 -8.30 -3.61
CA SER A 85 -10.30 -7.09 -4.37
C SER A 85 -10.07 -5.88 -3.45
N TRP A 86 -10.91 -5.71 -2.43
CA TRP A 86 -10.74 -4.63 -1.45
C TRP A 86 -9.44 -4.78 -0.64
N MET A 87 -9.11 -5.99 -0.22
CA MET A 87 -7.87 -6.27 0.51
C MET A 87 -6.63 -6.02 -0.35
N MET A 88 -6.66 -6.39 -1.63
CA MET A 88 -5.57 -6.11 -2.56
C MET A 88 -5.39 -4.60 -2.76
N ASN A 89 -6.48 -3.83 -2.89
CA ASN A 89 -6.42 -2.38 -2.94
C ASN A 89 -5.84 -1.79 -1.64
N LEU A 90 -6.16 -2.38 -0.49
CA LEU A 90 -5.61 -1.96 0.80
C LEU A 90 -4.10 -2.25 0.89
N ILE A 91 -3.64 -3.40 0.41
CA ILE A 91 -2.20 -3.71 0.32
C ILE A 91 -1.49 -2.68 -0.57
N MET A 92 -2.06 -2.37 -1.73
CA MET A 92 -1.52 -1.35 -2.64
C MET A 92 -1.44 0.02 -1.95
N LEU A 93 -2.46 0.40 -1.18
CA LEU A 93 -2.44 1.63 -0.38
C LEU A 93 -1.30 1.61 0.64
N ILE A 94 -1.12 0.52 1.39
CA ILE A 94 -0.05 0.41 2.39
C ILE A 94 1.33 0.55 1.73
N VAL A 95 1.56 -0.13 0.60
CA VAL A 95 2.85 -0.10 -0.10
C VAL A 95 3.13 1.31 -0.65
N SER A 96 2.17 1.88 -1.38
CA SER A 96 2.31 3.24 -1.95
C SER A 96 2.45 4.32 -0.88
N ALA A 97 1.68 4.23 0.21
CA ALA A 97 1.81 5.13 1.35
C ALA A 97 3.17 4.98 2.03
N THR A 98 3.68 3.76 2.20
CA THR A 98 5.01 3.52 2.80
C THR A 98 6.10 4.22 1.98
N GLU A 99 6.07 4.08 0.66
CA GLU A 99 7.06 4.73 -0.21
C GLU A 99 6.99 6.26 -0.10
N ALA A 100 5.79 6.82 -0.25
CA ALA A 100 5.57 8.27 -0.17
C ALA A 100 5.96 8.84 1.21
N LEU A 101 5.59 8.16 2.29
CA LEU A 101 5.92 8.56 3.65
C LEU A 101 7.42 8.45 3.92
N MET A 102 8.10 7.42 3.41
CA MET A 102 9.56 7.33 3.54
C MET A 102 10.28 8.42 2.75
N ILE A 103 9.82 8.75 1.54
CA ILE A 103 10.35 9.89 0.79
C ILE A 103 10.21 11.17 1.62
N THR A 104 9.02 11.45 2.16
CA THR A 104 8.77 12.68 2.95
C THR A 104 9.54 12.74 4.26
N SER A 105 9.77 11.59 4.90
CA SER A 105 10.50 11.49 6.16
C SER A 105 12.01 11.68 5.94
N LEU A 106 12.58 11.00 4.95
CA LEU A 106 14.00 11.10 4.62
C LEU A 106 14.37 12.49 4.09
N LYS A 107 13.45 13.15 3.37
CA LYS A 107 13.59 14.56 2.98
C LYS A 107 13.81 15.53 4.15
N LYS A 108 13.32 15.21 5.35
CA LYS A 108 13.48 16.05 6.54
C LYS A 108 14.81 15.78 7.26
N VAL A 109 15.47 14.66 6.97
CA VAL A 109 16.63 14.15 7.70
C VAL A 109 17.94 14.33 6.91
N ILE A 110 17.91 14.18 5.58
CA ILE A 110 19.06 14.20 4.66
C ILE A 110 19.12 15.52 3.88
#